data_AF-A0A518BVV3-F1
#
_entry.id   AF-A0A518BVV3-F1
#
_cell.length_a   1.000
_cell.length_b   1.000
_cell.length_c   1.000
_cell.angle_alpha   90.00
_cell.angle_beta   90.00
_cell.angle_gamma   90.00
#
_symmetry.space_group_name_H-M   'P 1'
#
loop_
_entity.id
_entity.type
_entity.pdbx_description
1 polymer ?
#
loop_
_entity_poly.entity_id
_entity_poly.type
_entity_poly.pdbx_seq_one_letter_code
_entity_poly.pdbx_strand_id
1 'polypeptide(L)'
;MKTSTTALAAALCLCPLSADANTLPTLTNLAQGALAGLNVAGNQDVPGFEIKVLRHGRTLYHQAFGDWEQGQIAAADSSTKTMSGALIMSVTQYSVLPFSLDTTLADLLPAFDTPDKREITIRQAFSHTSGLPAQGASSPILANPDITLQQAAAQIADLPLIAEPGTAFAYGGLSMHAAGAAAEIAAGVEFNELFARRITRPMDLDNTTFARSSETNPRVAGGIDTTADDFTRFMDMLLNNGIDRPSGARILSPQSVDAMLTRVTTDDTPIASSPVDNNRYGIGTWLDQLNHASPGVDALAAGARGFHSWIDESQGLVFTLATDTTRFSSIETLSAHMHAAILTDLSGNLVGDIDQDGQIDARDIDLLSTAIQTGSTGTIFDLNGSGTVDRLDLDFLITGILGTAPGDANLDGTVDLLDLSSLAENFNQFGRGWAEGNFNANGFTGLGDLSILATHFDFGATPTLVAAPEPAATLTGLIALTLVARRSRGSLSLPANR
;
A
#
# COMPACT_ATOMS: atom_id res chain seq x y z
N MET A 1 41.05 44.43 -33.93
CA MET A 1 41.35 44.12 -32.52
C MET A 1 40.22 43.24 -32.01
N LYS A 2 40.56 42.01 -31.60
CA LYS A 2 39.65 41.02 -31.04
C LYS A 2 39.45 41.30 -29.55
N THR A 3 38.22 41.25 -29.07
CA THR A 3 37.93 40.94 -27.66
C THR A 3 36.90 39.83 -27.65
N SER A 4 37.39 38.67 -27.24
CA SER A 4 36.68 37.40 -27.08
C SER A 4 36.06 37.36 -25.70
N THR A 5 34.74 37.20 -25.62
CA THR A 5 34.07 36.79 -24.38
C THR A 5 33.80 35.29 -24.49
N THR A 6 34.65 34.51 -23.84
CA THR A 6 34.52 33.06 -23.68
C THR A 6 33.33 32.76 -22.78
N ALA A 7 32.32 32.09 -23.31
CA ALA A 7 31.29 31.43 -22.53
C ALA A 7 31.89 30.16 -21.90
N LEU A 8 31.78 30.06 -20.58
CA LEU A 8 32.16 28.88 -19.81
C LEU A 8 31.08 27.81 -20.05
N ALA A 9 31.36 26.83 -20.89
CA ALA A 9 30.53 25.64 -20.99
C ALA A 9 30.73 24.81 -19.71
N ALA A 10 29.73 24.79 -18.82
CA ALA A 10 29.66 23.80 -17.76
C ALA A 10 29.47 22.43 -18.42
N ALA A 11 30.51 21.61 -18.38
CA ALA A 11 30.40 20.21 -18.73
C ALA A 11 29.47 19.54 -17.71
N LEU A 12 28.24 19.22 -18.12
CA LEU A 12 27.45 18.21 -17.42
C LEU A 12 28.27 16.91 -17.49
N CYS A 13 28.78 16.47 -16.34
CA CYS A 13 29.15 15.07 -16.16
C CYS A 13 27.88 14.25 -16.39
N LEU A 14 27.72 13.72 -17.61
CA LEU A 14 26.87 12.58 -17.88
C LEU A 14 27.47 11.41 -17.11
N CYS A 15 27.01 11.20 -15.87
CA CYS A 15 27.18 9.93 -15.20
C CYS A 15 26.49 8.87 -16.07
N PRO A 16 27.15 7.74 -16.40
CA PRO A 16 26.50 6.71 -17.17
C PRO A 16 25.42 6.09 -16.27
N LEU A 17 24.14 6.40 -16.52
CA LEU A 17 23.05 5.59 -15.99
C LEU A 17 23.07 4.25 -16.73
N SER A 18 23.88 3.32 -16.22
CA SER A 18 23.61 1.90 -16.33
C SER A 18 23.54 1.34 -14.91
N ALA A 19 22.56 1.83 -14.13
CA ALA A 19 21.98 0.98 -13.10
C ALA A 19 21.14 -0.04 -13.87
N ASP A 20 21.42 -1.32 -13.70
CA ASP A 20 20.62 -2.38 -14.28
C ASP A 20 19.15 -2.14 -13.86
N ALA A 21 18.26 -2.00 -14.85
CA ALA A 21 16.83 -1.97 -14.56
C ALA A 21 16.50 -3.23 -13.77
N ASN A 22 15.91 -3.06 -12.57
CA ASN A 22 15.53 -4.08 -11.56
C ASN A 22 16.36 -4.15 -10.25
N THR A 23 17.36 -3.30 -10.01
CA THR A 23 18.09 -3.35 -8.71
C THR A 23 17.53 -2.34 -7.70
N LEU A 24 16.33 -2.59 -7.17
CA LEU A 24 15.82 -1.94 -5.95
C LEU A 24 15.87 -2.94 -4.79
N PRO A 25 17.06 -3.18 -4.19
CA PRO A 25 17.27 -4.26 -3.22
C PRO A 25 16.44 -4.10 -1.95
N THR A 26 16.33 -2.89 -1.38
CA THR A 26 15.51 -2.67 -0.19
C THR A 26 14.04 -2.94 -0.49
N LEU A 27 13.53 -2.46 -1.64
CA LEU A 27 12.17 -2.79 -2.08
C LEU A 27 11.97 -4.29 -2.27
N THR A 28 12.96 -4.98 -2.85
CA THR A 28 12.89 -6.42 -3.14
C THR A 28 12.83 -7.25 -1.86
N ASN A 29 13.65 -6.92 -0.86
CA ASN A 29 13.65 -7.60 0.44
C ASN A 29 12.31 -7.38 1.17
N LEU A 30 11.80 -6.15 1.15
CA LEU A 30 10.53 -5.81 1.77
C LEU A 30 9.35 -6.55 1.12
N ALA A 31 9.38 -6.67 -0.21
CA ALA A 31 8.42 -7.49 -0.96
C ALA A 31 8.53 -8.98 -0.60
N GLN A 32 9.75 -9.52 -0.42
CA GLN A 32 9.93 -10.90 0.01
C GLN A 32 9.35 -11.15 1.42
N GLY A 33 9.56 -10.22 2.36
CA GLY A 33 8.97 -10.29 3.70
C GLY A 33 7.44 -10.27 3.69
N ALA A 34 6.82 -9.53 2.77
CA ALA A 34 5.36 -9.48 2.63
C ALA A 34 4.74 -10.84 2.28
N LEU A 35 5.48 -11.73 1.60
CA LEU A 35 5.04 -13.12 1.34
C LEU A 35 4.88 -13.93 2.63
N ALA A 36 5.59 -13.56 3.70
CA ALA A 36 5.49 -14.15 5.04
C ALA A 36 4.59 -13.32 5.99
N GLY A 37 3.95 -12.27 5.49
CA GLY A 37 3.08 -11.39 6.27
C GLY A 37 3.80 -10.30 7.06
N LEU A 38 5.10 -10.10 6.84
CA LEU A 38 5.81 -8.95 7.42
C LEU A 38 5.32 -7.65 6.81
N ASN A 39 5.29 -6.58 7.62
CA ASN A 39 4.93 -5.22 7.20
C ASN A 39 3.48 -5.07 6.69
N VAL A 40 2.66 -6.11 6.82
CA VAL A 40 1.24 -6.11 6.47
C VAL A 40 0.43 -6.03 7.75
N ALA A 41 -0.59 -5.19 7.76
CA ALA A 41 -1.48 -5.05 8.91
C ALA A 41 -2.07 -6.41 9.32
N GLY A 42 -1.94 -6.75 10.61
CA GLY A 42 -2.43 -8.02 11.15
C GLY A 42 -1.57 -9.24 10.82
N ASN A 43 -0.34 -9.03 10.35
CA ASN A 43 0.65 -10.07 10.03
C ASN A 43 0.09 -11.14 9.07
N GLN A 44 -0.71 -10.71 8.09
CA GLN A 44 -1.29 -11.59 7.08
C GLN A 44 -0.37 -11.66 5.87
N ASP A 45 -0.05 -12.86 5.41
CA ASP A 45 0.71 -13.08 4.19
C ASP A 45 0.00 -12.52 2.95
N VAL A 46 0.79 -11.98 2.01
CA VAL A 46 0.34 -11.63 0.66
C VAL A 46 0.78 -12.77 -0.27
N PRO A 47 -0.11 -13.71 -0.67
CA PRO A 47 0.32 -14.94 -1.35
C PRO A 47 1.03 -14.70 -2.69
N GLY A 48 0.67 -13.61 -3.36
CA GLY A 48 1.34 -13.15 -4.57
C GLY A 48 0.91 -11.74 -4.95
N PHE A 49 1.83 -11.02 -5.57
CA PHE A 49 1.60 -9.67 -6.08
C PHE A 49 2.67 -9.29 -7.11
N GLU A 50 2.41 -8.22 -7.85
CA GLU A 50 3.34 -7.61 -8.78
C GLU A 50 3.55 -6.14 -8.42
N ILE A 51 4.80 -5.68 -8.50
CA ILE A 51 5.18 -4.29 -8.30
C ILE A 51 5.70 -3.73 -9.62
N LYS A 52 5.20 -2.54 -9.98
CA LYS A 52 5.73 -1.71 -11.05
C LYS A 52 6.06 -0.31 -10.51
N VAL A 53 7.27 0.16 -10.82
CA VAL A 53 7.73 1.51 -10.47
C VAL A 53 8.23 2.23 -11.71
N LEU A 54 7.70 3.42 -11.98
CA LEU A 54 8.24 4.36 -12.95
C LEU A 54 8.90 5.53 -12.22
N ARG A 55 9.99 6.03 -12.79
CA ARG A 55 10.57 7.32 -12.43
C ARG A 55 10.75 8.17 -13.68
N HIS A 56 10.14 9.35 -13.68
CA HIS A 56 10.12 10.27 -14.83
C HIS A 56 9.69 9.57 -16.14
N GLY A 57 8.67 8.70 -16.06
CA GLY A 57 8.14 7.96 -17.20
C GLY A 57 8.99 6.79 -17.70
N ARG A 58 10.05 6.40 -16.98
CA ARG A 58 10.88 5.24 -17.30
C ARG A 58 10.70 4.16 -16.26
N THR A 59 10.63 2.90 -16.69
CA THR A 59 10.60 1.77 -15.76
C THR A 59 11.88 1.72 -14.94
N LEU A 60 11.72 1.86 -13.63
CA LEU A 60 12.79 1.73 -12.64
C LEU A 60 12.82 0.29 -12.10
N TYR A 61 11.64 -0.30 -11.87
CA TYR A 61 11.49 -1.63 -11.28
C TYR A 61 10.21 -2.30 -11.77
N HIS A 62 10.27 -3.61 -12.01
CA HIS A 62 9.11 -4.41 -12.39
C HIS A 62 9.34 -5.87 -12.02
N GLN A 63 8.62 -6.37 -11.01
CA GLN A 63 8.80 -7.74 -10.52
C GLN A 63 7.51 -8.31 -9.94
N ALA A 64 7.28 -9.60 -10.17
CA ALA A 64 6.23 -10.37 -9.51
C ALA A 64 6.83 -11.24 -8.40
N PHE A 65 6.02 -11.51 -7.38
CA PHE A 65 6.38 -12.22 -6.16
C PHE A 65 5.32 -13.25 -5.80
N GLY A 66 5.74 -14.33 -5.14
CA GLY A 66 4.84 -15.40 -4.70
C GLY A 66 4.13 -16.09 -5.87
N ASP A 67 2.84 -16.35 -5.72
CA ASP A 67 1.99 -17.04 -6.71
C ASP A 67 1.48 -16.13 -7.84
N TRP A 68 2.11 -14.98 -8.09
CA TRP A 68 1.66 -13.98 -9.07
C TRP A 68 2.50 -13.98 -10.35
N GLU A 69 1.86 -13.76 -11.49
CA GLU A 69 2.54 -13.60 -12.78
C GLU A 69 2.50 -12.14 -13.26
N GLN A 70 3.60 -11.68 -13.88
CA GLN A 70 3.62 -10.32 -14.43
C GLN A 70 2.55 -10.12 -15.51
N GLY A 71 1.85 -9.00 -15.46
CA GLY A 71 0.77 -8.68 -16.39
C GLY A 71 -0.52 -9.46 -16.12
N GLN A 72 -0.63 -10.18 -14.99
CA GLN A 72 -1.88 -10.79 -14.57
C GLN A 72 -2.94 -9.72 -14.32
N ILE A 73 -4.14 -9.95 -14.86
CA ILE A 73 -5.29 -9.07 -14.65
C ILE A 73 -5.80 -9.27 -13.22
N ALA A 74 -5.92 -8.16 -12.51
CA ALA A 74 -6.46 -8.06 -11.18
C ALA A 74 -7.59 -7.06 -11.14
N ALA A 75 -8.48 -7.25 -10.18
CA ALA A 75 -9.51 -6.28 -9.96
C ALA A 75 -9.03 -5.12 -9.07
N ALA A 76 -9.14 -3.91 -9.61
CA ALA A 76 -8.66 -2.69 -8.96
C ALA A 76 -9.51 -2.26 -7.75
N ASP A 77 -10.75 -2.79 -7.62
CA ASP A 77 -11.73 -2.35 -6.61
C ASP A 77 -11.77 -0.82 -6.52
N SER A 78 -11.72 -0.25 -5.31
CA SER A 78 -11.78 1.19 -5.08
C SER A 78 -10.70 2.02 -5.78
N SER A 79 -9.58 1.43 -6.23
CA SER A 79 -8.60 2.11 -7.10
C SER A 79 -9.22 2.54 -8.44
N THR A 80 -10.30 1.87 -8.87
CA THR A 80 -11.15 2.28 -10.00
C THR A 80 -11.56 3.75 -9.93
N LYS A 81 -11.80 4.30 -8.72
CA LYS A 81 -12.33 5.65 -8.56
C LYS A 81 -11.44 6.71 -9.21
N THR A 82 -10.13 6.50 -9.24
CA THR A 82 -9.18 7.46 -9.81
C THR A 82 -9.30 7.50 -11.33
N MET A 83 -9.42 6.35 -12.00
CA MET A 83 -9.74 6.28 -13.42
C MET A 83 -11.13 6.82 -13.75
N SER A 84 -12.13 6.57 -12.90
CA SER A 84 -13.47 7.16 -13.05
C SER A 84 -13.46 8.68 -12.90
N GLY A 85 -12.66 9.22 -11.95
CA GLY A 85 -12.45 10.66 -11.80
C GLY A 85 -11.84 11.27 -13.05
N ALA A 86 -10.81 10.64 -13.62
CA ALA A 86 -10.23 11.04 -14.89
C ALA A 86 -11.25 11.00 -16.04
N LEU A 87 -12.10 9.97 -16.09
CA LEU A 87 -13.16 9.88 -17.09
C LEU A 87 -14.12 11.07 -16.99
N ILE A 88 -14.65 11.38 -15.79
CA ILE A 88 -15.52 12.54 -15.56
C ILE A 88 -14.83 13.85 -15.98
N MET A 89 -13.57 14.01 -15.61
CA MET A 89 -12.81 15.21 -15.99
C MET A 89 -12.61 15.30 -17.49
N SER A 90 -12.51 14.19 -18.21
CA SER A 90 -12.49 14.21 -19.67
C SER A 90 -13.83 14.69 -20.27
N VAL A 91 -14.97 14.39 -19.64
CA VAL A 91 -16.30 14.81 -20.13
C VAL A 91 -16.47 16.32 -20.06
N THR A 92 -15.85 17.00 -19.08
CA THR A 92 -15.84 18.48 -19.00
C THR A 92 -15.29 19.17 -20.26
N GLN A 93 -14.54 18.43 -21.08
CA GLN A 93 -13.97 18.91 -22.34
C GLN A 93 -14.65 18.27 -23.56
N TYR A 94 -15.34 17.15 -23.37
CA TYR A 94 -15.88 16.30 -24.44
C TYR A 94 -17.30 15.83 -24.06
N SER A 95 -18.25 16.74 -24.16
CA SER A 95 -19.67 16.48 -23.96
C SER A 95 -20.51 17.15 -25.05
N VAL A 96 -21.68 16.59 -25.35
CA VAL A 96 -22.68 17.18 -26.26
C VAL A 96 -23.68 18.09 -25.54
N LEU A 97 -23.77 17.97 -24.20
CA LEU A 97 -24.51 18.87 -23.31
C LEU A 97 -23.53 19.59 -22.35
N PRO A 98 -23.92 20.76 -21.79
CA PRO A 98 -23.11 21.43 -20.78
C PRO A 98 -22.79 20.49 -19.61
N PHE A 99 -21.50 20.36 -19.30
CA PHE A 99 -21.02 19.50 -18.23
C PHE A 99 -19.78 20.12 -17.59
N SER A 100 -19.83 20.32 -16.28
CA SER A 100 -18.71 20.75 -15.46
C SER A 100 -18.80 20.08 -14.09
N LEU A 101 -17.78 20.27 -13.26
CA LEU A 101 -17.82 19.83 -11.87
C LEU A 101 -18.96 20.52 -11.07
N ASP A 102 -19.41 21.70 -11.49
CA ASP A 102 -20.47 22.45 -10.81
C ASP A 102 -21.85 22.21 -11.43
N THR A 103 -21.95 21.41 -12.50
CA THR A 103 -23.23 20.90 -13.01
C THR A 103 -23.92 20.10 -11.91
N THR A 104 -25.22 20.33 -11.71
CA THR A 104 -25.99 19.56 -10.74
C THR A 104 -26.41 18.23 -11.33
N LEU A 105 -26.64 17.22 -10.49
CA LEU A 105 -27.24 15.98 -10.93
C LEU A 105 -28.63 16.22 -11.52
N ALA A 106 -29.41 17.17 -10.98
CA ALA A 106 -30.75 17.49 -11.46
C ALA A 106 -30.77 18.07 -12.89
N ASP A 107 -29.71 18.77 -13.32
CA ASP A 107 -29.61 19.30 -14.69
C ASP A 107 -29.63 18.19 -15.76
N LEU A 108 -29.16 16.99 -15.41
CA LEU A 108 -29.00 15.86 -16.32
C LEU A 108 -29.89 14.67 -15.96
N LEU A 109 -30.31 14.56 -14.69
CA LEU A 109 -31.10 13.47 -14.14
C LEU A 109 -32.33 14.04 -13.44
N PRO A 110 -33.49 14.09 -14.11
CA PRO A 110 -34.71 14.69 -13.54
C PRO A 110 -35.16 14.09 -12.19
N ALA A 111 -34.80 12.84 -11.90
CA ALA A 111 -35.09 12.19 -10.62
C ALA A 111 -34.41 12.89 -9.42
N PHE A 112 -33.34 13.65 -9.65
CA PHE A 112 -32.64 14.43 -8.62
C PHE A 112 -33.23 15.84 -8.41
N ASP A 113 -34.21 16.30 -9.21
CA ASP A 113 -34.87 17.60 -9.00
C ASP A 113 -35.89 17.54 -7.85
N THR A 114 -35.37 17.32 -6.65
CA THR A 114 -36.11 17.33 -5.39
C THR A 114 -35.54 18.41 -4.46
N PRO A 115 -36.33 18.94 -3.51
CA PRO A 115 -35.87 20.00 -2.60
C PRO A 115 -34.55 19.72 -1.88
N ASP A 116 -34.28 18.47 -1.53
CA ASP A 116 -33.10 18.00 -0.81
C ASP A 116 -31.91 17.67 -1.72
N LYS A 117 -32.13 17.32 -3.00
CA LYS A 117 -31.08 16.77 -3.89
C LYS A 117 -30.73 17.63 -5.10
N ARG A 118 -31.57 18.62 -5.45
CA ARG A 118 -31.40 19.38 -6.71
C ARG A 118 -30.06 20.12 -6.83
N GLU A 119 -29.44 20.45 -5.69
CA GLU A 119 -28.18 21.18 -5.62
C GLU A 119 -26.94 20.26 -5.55
N ILE A 120 -27.12 18.92 -5.59
CA ILE A 120 -25.98 18.00 -5.58
C ILE A 120 -25.19 18.16 -6.87
N THR A 121 -23.91 18.51 -6.78
CA THR A 121 -23.02 18.71 -7.93
C THR A 121 -22.23 17.46 -8.31
N ILE A 122 -21.73 17.40 -9.55
CA ILE A 122 -20.76 16.38 -9.99
C ILE A 122 -19.52 16.37 -9.09
N ARG A 123 -19.05 17.55 -8.68
CA ARG A 123 -17.95 17.74 -7.72
C ARG A 123 -18.22 16.99 -6.42
N GLN A 124 -19.35 17.29 -5.78
CA GLN A 124 -19.73 16.66 -4.52
C GLN A 124 -19.91 15.15 -4.67
N ALA A 125 -20.41 14.69 -5.82
CA ALA A 125 -20.60 13.28 -6.09
C ALA A 125 -19.27 12.51 -6.16
N PHE A 126 -18.26 13.09 -6.81
CA PHE A 126 -16.93 12.50 -6.96
C PHE A 126 -15.94 12.84 -5.84
N SER A 127 -16.30 13.77 -4.94
CA SER A 127 -15.56 14.06 -3.70
C SER A 127 -16.19 13.45 -2.45
N HIS A 128 -17.19 12.59 -2.58
CA HIS A 128 -17.92 11.94 -1.48
C HIS A 128 -18.59 12.92 -0.51
N THR A 129 -19.02 14.09 -0.98
CA THR A 129 -19.71 15.10 -0.17
C THR A 129 -21.15 15.35 -0.63
N SER A 130 -21.75 14.42 -1.37
CA SER A 130 -23.12 14.59 -1.89
C SER A 130 -24.23 14.38 -0.87
N GLY A 131 -23.92 13.83 0.31
CA GLY A 131 -24.92 13.44 1.31
C GLY A 131 -25.67 12.13 1.01
N LEU A 132 -25.37 11.46 -0.11
CA LEU A 132 -25.95 10.16 -0.44
C LEU A 132 -25.36 9.04 0.45
N PRO A 133 -26.08 7.92 0.66
CA PRO A 133 -25.58 6.83 1.50
C PRO A 133 -24.21 6.28 1.05
N ALA A 134 -23.34 6.02 2.02
CA ALA A 134 -21.99 5.48 1.84
C ALA A 134 -21.99 3.97 1.51
N GLN A 135 -22.63 3.56 0.41
CA GLN A 135 -22.66 2.16 -0.02
C GLN A 135 -21.74 1.89 -1.20
N GLY A 136 -21.05 0.74 -1.19
CA GLY A 136 -20.12 0.32 -2.25
C GLY A 136 -20.39 -1.11 -2.73
N ALA A 137 -19.40 -1.99 -2.49
CA ALA A 137 -19.32 -3.45 -2.70
C ALA A 137 -20.65 -4.24 -2.79
N SER A 138 -21.49 -3.99 -1.80
CA SER A 138 -22.65 -4.78 -1.42
C SER A 138 -23.99 -4.12 -1.77
N SER A 139 -23.98 -2.92 -2.37
CA SER A 139 -25.22 -2.25 -2.73
C SER A 139 -25.96 -3.04 -3.83
N PRO A 140 -27.25 -3.38 -3.64
CA PRO A 140 -28.01 -4.11 -4.63
C PRO A 140 -28.22 -3.31 -5.91
N ILE A 141 -28.23 -1.97 -5.84
CA ILE A 141 -28.38 -1.10 -7.02
C ILE A 141 -27.10 -1.17 -7.88
N LEU A 142 -25.93 -1.05 -7.25
CA LEU A 142 -24.65 -1.03 -7.95
C LEU A 142 -24.23 -2.40 -8.50
N ALA A 143 -24.79 -3.47 -7.96
CA ALA A 143 -24.49 -4.85 -8.35
C ALA A 143 -25.58 -5.46 -9.24
N ASN A 144 -26.60 -4.70 -9.64
CA ASN A 144 -27.71 -5.21 -10.44
C ASN A 144 -27.33 -5.20 -11.94
N PRO A 145 -27.19 -6.38 -12.58
CA PRO A 145 -26.82 -6.46 -13.99
C PRO A 145 -27.98 -6.15 -14.94
N ASP A 146 -29.23 -6.20 -14.46
CA ASP A 146 -30.46 -6.14 -15.27
C ASP A 146 -30.97 -4.70 -15.49
N ILE A 147 -30.27 -3.71 -14.97
CA ILE A 147 -30.59 -2.30 -15.13
C ILE A 147 -29.48 -1.56 -15.87
N THR A 148 -29.79 -0.38 -16.38
CA THR A 148 -28.79 0.56 -16.90
C THR A 148 -28.25 1.46 -15.79
N LEU A 149 -27.11 2.11 -16.03
CA LEU A 149 -26.53 3.09 -15.11
C LEU A 149 -27.50 4.25 -14.82
N GLN A 150 -28.29 4.67 -15.81
CA GLN A 150 -29.35 5.69 -15.64
C GLN A 150 -30.53 5.20 -14.80
N GLN A 151 -30.93 3.93 -14.95
CA GLN A 151 -31.96 3.32 -14.09
C GLN A 151 -31.44 3.15 -12.65
N ALA A 152 -30.16 2.81 -12.48
CA ALA A 152 -29.50 2.78 -11.19
C ALA A 152 -29.51 4.18 -10.55
N ALA A 153 -29.18 5.24 -11.31
CA ALA A 153 -29.24 6.62 -10.84
C ALA A 153 -30.65 7.04 -10.39
N ALA A 154 -31.70 6.62 -11.11
CA ALA A 154 -33.08 6.87 -10.70
C ALA A 154 -33.42 6.19 -9.36
N GLN A 155 -33.00 4.94 -9.16
CA GLN A 155 -33.17 4.25 -7.87
C GLN A 155 -32.36 4.90 -6.73
N ILE A 156 -31.18 5.44 -7.04
CA ILE A 156 -30.34 6.16 -6.07
C ILE A 156 -31.03 7.46 -5.62
N ALA A 157 -31.72 8.15 -6.53
CA ALA A 157 -32.45 9.39 -6.22
C ALA A 157 -33.57 9.19 -5.18
N ASP A 158 -34.16 8.00 -5.13
CA ASP A 158 -35.20 7.62 -4.17
C ASP A 158 -34.66 7.37 -2.75
N LEU A 159 -33.33 7.24 -2.58
CA LEU A 159 -32.73 7.02 -1.28
C LEU A 159 -32.74 8.31 -0.44
N PRO A 160 -32.92 8.21 0.90
CA PRO A 160 -32.77 9.36 1.78
C PRO A 160 -31.31 9.79 1.85
N LEU A 161 -31.08 11.10 1.97
CA LEU A 161 -29.77 11.63 2.31
C LEU A 161 -29.41 11.28 3.77
N ILE A 162 -28.11 11.08 4.01
CA ILE A 162 -27.54 10.86 5.36
C ILE A 162 -26.91 12.14 5.93
N ALA A 163 -26.71 13.15 5.09
CA ALA A 163 -26.23 14.49 5.43
C ALA A 163 -26.70 15.49 4.36
N GLU A 164 -26.69 16.78 4.67
CA GLU A 164 -26.93 17.81 3.67
C GLU A 164 -25.79 17.81 2.62
N PRO A 165 -26.09 18.05 1.33
CA PRO A 165 -25.06 18.13 0.30
C PRO A 165 -23.98 19.17 0.65
N GLY A 166 -22.73 18.74 0.60
CA GLY A 166 -21.54 19.55 0.91
C GLY A 166 -21.15 19.59 2.38
N THR A 167 -21.92 19.02 3.31
CA THR A 167 -21.67 19.21 4.76
C THR A 167 -20.96 18.06 5.46
N ALA A 168 -20.77 16.91 4.81
CA ALA A 168 -20.06 15.76 5.39
C ALA A 168 -19.42 14.90 4.31
N PHE A 169 -18.32 14.22 4.67
CA PHE A 169 -17.64 13.24 3.85
C PHE A 169 -18.18 11.82 4.11
N ALA A 170 -18.66 11.16 3.06
CA ALA A 170 -19.30 9.85 3.11
C ALA A 170 -18.82 8.97 1.95
N TYR A 171 -17.71 8.27 2.15
CA TYR A 171 -17.04 7.47 1.12
C TYR A 171 -17.94 6.34 0.59
N GLY A 172 -18.27 6.37 -0.70
CA GLY A 172 -19.19 5.40 -1.29
C GLY A 172 -19.10 5.30 -2.81
N GLY A 173 -20.00 4.50 -3.38
CA GLY A 173 -20.11 4.31 -4.82
C GLY A 173 -21.43 4.81 -5.43
N LEU A 174 -22.46 5.09 -4.61
CA LEU A 174 -23.77 5.54 -5.10
C LEU A 174 -23.70 6.92 -5.73
N SER A 175 -23.04 7.87 -5.07
CA SER A 175 -22.85 9.23 -5.60
C SER A 175 -22.12 9.22 -6.95
N MET A 176 -21.05 8.44 -7.04
CA MET A 176 -20.28 8.28 -8.29
C MET A 176 -21.10 7.61 -9.40
N HIS A 177 -21.98 6.64 -9.09
CA HIS A 177 -22.88 6.06 -10.10
C HIS A 177 -23.87 7.09 -10.65
N ALA A 178 -24.47 7.90 -9.79
CA ALA A 178 -25.37 8.96 -10.23
C ALA A 178 -24.64 9.95 -11.15
N ALA A 179 -23.45 10.41 -10.76
CA ALA A 179 -22.65 11.28 -11.61
C ALA A 179 -22.12 10.59 -12.89
N GLY A 180 -21.87 9.27 -12.85
CA GLY A 180 -21.57 8.47 -14.04
C GLY A 180 -22.73 8.43 -15.04
N ALA A 181 -23.96 8.24 -14.57
CA ALA A 181 -25.16 8.33 -15.41
C ALA A 181 -25.35 9.73 -16.02
N ALA A 182 -25.11 10.78 -15.23
CA ALA A 182 -25.12 12.15 -15.73
C ALA A 182 -24.07 12.37 -16.83
N ALA A 183 -22.87 11.79 -16.67
CA ALA A 183 -21.82 11.83 -17.68
C ALA A 183 -22.20 11.07 -18.97
N GLU A 184 -22.87 9.92 -18.90
CA GLU A 184 -23.41 9.24 -20.10
C GLU A 184 -24.36 10.15 -20.89
N ILE A 185 -25.30 10.77 -20.19
CA ILE A 185 -26.29 11.67 -20.79
C ILE A 185 -25.59 12.87 -21.42
N ALA A 186 -24.64 13.48 -20.71
CA ALA A 186 -23.90 14.62 -21.21
C ALA A 186 -23.00 14.29 -22.40
N ALA A 187 -22.40 13.11 -22.43
CA ALA A 187 -21.55 12.66 -23.53
C ALA A 187 -22.34 12.07 -24.73
N GLY A 188 -23.58 11.64 -24.50
CA GLY A 188 -24.44 11.00 -25.51
C GLY A 188 -24.02 9.57 -25.87
N VAL A 189 -23.26 8.90 -25.01
CA VAL A 189 -22.79 7.51 -25.18
C VAL A 189 -22.76 6.79 -23.82
N GLU A 190 -22.84 5.47 -23.85
CA GLU A 190 -22.75 4.62 -22.64
C GLU A 190 -21.38 4.73 -21.96
N PHE A 191 -21.34 4.49 -20.64
CA PHE A 191 -20.19 4.77 -19.78
C PHE A 191 -18.96 3.93 -20.18
N ASN A 192 -19.15 2.66 -20.52
CA ASN A 192 -18.05 1.80 -20.98
C ASN A 192 -17.48 2.26 -22.33
N GLU A 193 -18.33 2.69 -23.27
CA GLU A 193 -17.87 3.23 -24.55
C GLU A 193 -17.20 4.60 -24.37
N LEU A 194 -17.70 5.42 -23.44
CA LEU A 194 -17.07 6.67 -23.05
C LEU A 194 -15.67 6.42 -22.48
N PHE A 195 -15.52 5.47 -21.55
CA PHE A 195 -14.24 5.06 -20.99
C PHE A 195 -13.28 4.59 -22.08
N ALA A 196 -13.76 3.73 -22.99
CA ALA A 196 -12.96 3.24 -24.10
C ALA A 196 -12.48 4.37 -25.03
N ARG A 197 -13.36 5.30 -25.40
CA ARG A 197 -13.03 6.43 -26.28
C ARG A 197 -12.07 7.43 -25.67
N ARG A 198 -12.18 7.66 -24.37
CA ARG A 198 -11.51 8.78 -23.70
C ARG A 198 -10.23 8.37 -22.99
N ILE A 199 -10.17 7.15 -22.49
CA ILE A 199 -9.05 6.66 -21.66
C ILE A 199 -8.34 5.50 -22.35
N THR A 200 -8.97 4.33 -22.49
CA THR A 200 -8.22 3.12 -22.84
C THR A 200 -7.72 3.09 -24.29
N ARG A 201 -8.54 3.42 -25.30
CA ARG A 201 -8.10 3.38 -26.71
C ARG A 201 -7.00 4.41 -27.03
N PRO A 202 -7.08 5.69 -26.60
CA PRO A 202 -6.00 6.64 -26.84
C PRO A 202 -4.69 6.30 -26.12
N MET A 203 -4.77 5.55 -25.02
CA MET A 203 -3.63 5.11 -24.22
C MET A 203 -3.24 3.65 -24.47
N ASP A 204 -3.88 2.93 -25.39
CA ASP A 204 -3.59 1.51 -25.66
C ASP A 204 -3.60 0.62 -24.39
N LEU A 205 -4.59 0.83 -23.51
CA LEU A 205 -4.76 0.06 -22.25
C LEU A 205 -5.62 -1.18 -22.50
N ASP A 206 -5.09 -2.13 -23.28
CA ASP A 206 -5.85 -3.28 -23.79
C ASP A 206 -6.29 -4.27 -22.70
N ASN A 207 -5.63 -4.28 -21.54
CA ASN A 207 -5.96 -5.19 -20.44
C ASN A 207 -6.83 -4.52 -19.37
N THR A 208 -7.40 -3.36 -19.67
CA THR A 208 -8.20 -2.56 -18.71
C THR A 208 -9.65 -2.46 -19.16
N THR A 209 -10.57 -3.01 -18.36
CA THR A 209 -12.01 -3.02 -18.66
C THR A 209 -12.85 -2.75 -17.43
N PHE A 210 -14.05 -2.18 -17.63
CA PHE A 210 -15.10 -2.18 -16.62
C PHE A 210 -15.84 -3.53 -16.65
N ALA A 211 -15.31 -4.51 -15.93
CA ALA A 211 -15.69 -5.92 -16.03
C ALA A 211 -16.84 -6.35 -15.08
N ARG A 212 -17.33 -5.45 -14.21
CA ARG A 212 -18.17 -5.84 -13.06
C ARG A 212 -19.57 -5.25 -13.08
N SER A 213 -20.53 -6.07 -12.64
CA SER A 213 -21.99 -5.91 -12.76
C SER A 213 -22.49 -6.22 -14.17
N SER A 214 -22.47 -5.25 -15.10
CA SER A 214 -22.78 -5.47 -16.52
C SER A 214 -22.20 -4.35 -17.39
N GLU A 215 -22.20 -4.52 -18.72
CA GLU A 215 -21.77 -3.45 -19.65
C GLU A 215 -22.66 -2.20 -19.58
N THR A 216 -23.95 -2.38 -19.27
CA THR A 216 -24.95 -1.30 -19.21
C THR A 216 -25.08 -0.66 -17.83
N ASN A 217 -24.62 -1.33 -16.76
CA ASN A 217 -24.50 -0.79 -15.41
C ASN A 217 -23.13 -1.17 -14.82
N PRO A 218 -22.04 -0.62 -15.39
CA PRO A 218 -20.70 -0.90 -14.90
C PRO A 218 -20.51 -0.25 -13.53
N ARG A 219 -19.79 -0.94 -12.64
CA ARG A 219 -19.57 -0.41 -11.30
C ARG A 219 -18.59 0.78 -11.29
N VAL A 220 -19.09 2.01 -11.41
CA VAL A 220 -18.29 3.25 -11.51
C VAL A 220 -17.22 3.41 -10.42
N ALA A 221 -17.48 2.96 -9.20
CA ALA A 221 -16.58 3.16 -8.06
C ALA A 221 -15.66 1.95 -7.73
N GLY A 222 -15.74 0.86 -8.50
CA GLY A 222 -15.06 -0.39 -8.14
C GLY A 222 -15.07 -1.50 -9.20
N GLY A 223 -15.29 -1.13 -10.45
CA GLY A 223 -15.62 -2.04 -11.53
C GLY A 223 -14.49 -2.36 -12.50
N ILE A 224 -13.30 -1.77 -12.33
CA ILE A 224 -12.19 -1.98 -13.24
C ILE A 224 -11.42 -3.26 -12.87
N ASP A 225 -11.20 -4.08 -13.88
CA ASP A 225 -10.17 -5.12 -13.90
C ASP A 225 -9.05 -4.64 -14.86
N THR A 226 -7.79 -4.75 -14.43
CA THR A 226 -6.62 -4.11 -15.06
C THR A 226 -5.33 -4.84 -14.68
N THR A 227 -4.19 -4.44 -15.24
CA THR A 227 -2.85 -4.94 -14.90
C THR A 227 -2.04 -3.88 -14.16
N ALA A 228 -0.94 -4.27 -13.53
CA ALA A 228 -0.01 -3.30 -12.95
C ALA A 228 0.50 -2.32 -14.03
N ASP A 229 0.92 -2.83 -15.20
CA ASP A 229 1.43 -2.01 -16.31
C ASP A 229 0.44 -0.95 -16.81
N ASP A 230 -0.81 -1.35 -17.10
CA ASP A 230 -1.83 -0.42 -17.61
C ASP A 230 -2.15 0.67 -16.57
N PHE A 231 -2.30 0.27 -15.31
CA PHE A 231 -2.65 1.20 -14.24
C PHE A 231 -1.49 2.15 -13.91
N THR A 232 -0.25 1.64 -13.89
CA THR A 232 0.94 2.49 -13.71
C THR A 232 1.07 3.51 -14.85
N ARG A 233 0.81 3.11 -16.11
CA ARG A 233 0.81 4.02 -17.25
C ARG A 233 -0.26 5.10 -17.13
N PHE A 234 -1.47 4.73 -16.68
CA PHE A 234 -2.53 5.70 -16.38
C PHE A 234 -2.09 6.72 -15.31
N MET A 235 -1.47 6.25 -14.23
CA MET A 235 -1.00 7.14 -13.17
C MET A 235 0.17 8.03 -13.62
N ASP A 236 1.08 7.55 -14.49
CA ASP A 236 2.11 8.41 -15.10
C ASP A 236 1.53 9.46 -16.05
N MET A 237 0.40 9.18 -16.72
CA MET A 237 -0.31 10.20 -17.51
C MET A 237 -0.82 11.33 -16.62
N LEU A 238 -1.29 11.03 -15.40
CA LEU A 238 -1.66 12.07 -14.42
C LEU A 238 -0.43 12.87 -13.98
N LEU A 239 0.64 12.20 -13.53
CA LEU A 239 1.90 12.84 -13.16
C LEU A 239 2.48 13.70 -14.29
N ASN A 240 2.25 13.30 -15.55
CA ASN A 240 2.70 14.03 -16.74
C ASN A 240 1.67 15.03 -17.27
N ASN A 241 0.86 15.63 -16.40
CA ASN A 241 -0.08 16.71 -16.72
C ASN A 241 -1.04 16.36 -17.87
N GLY A 242 -1.53 15.13 -17.87
CA GLY A 242 -2.56 14.65 -18.77
C GLY A 242 -2.04 14.11 -20.11
N ILE A 243 -0.72 13.96 -20.28
CA ILE A 243 -0.10 13.42 -21.50
C ILE A 243 0.38 12.00 -21.25
N ASP A 244 -0.10 11.05 -22.06
CA ASP A 244 0.46 9.71 -22.12
C ASP A 244 1.81 9.73 -22.85
N ARG A 245 2.91 9.42 -22.13
CA ARG A 245 4.28 9.54 -22.69
C ARG A 245 4.54 8.60 -23.89
N PRO A 246 4.13 7.32 -23.88
CA PRO A 246 4.38 6.42 -24.99
C PRO A 246 3.69 6.83 -26.30
N SER A 247 2.41 7.23 -26.24
CA SER A 247 1.66 7.65 -27.44
C SER A 247 1.86 9.14 -27.79
N GLY A 248 2.24 9.96 -26.82
CA GLY A 248 2.23 11.43 -26.93
C GLY A 248 0.83 12.05 -26.92
N ALA A 249 -0.22 11.25 -26.71
CA ALA A 249 -1.59 11.73 -26.72
C ALA A 249 -1.92 12.57 -25.47
N ARG A 250 -2.67 13.65 -25.66
CA ARG A 250 -3.29 14.38 -24.55
C ARG A 250 -4.61 13.72 -24.19
N ILE A 251 -4.66 13.13 -23.01
CA ILE A 251 -5.82 12.43 -22.46
C ILE A 251 -6.66 13.39 -21.63
N LEU A 252 -6.00 14.16 -20.76
CA LEU A 252 -6.59 15.22 -19.94
C LEU A 252 -5.87 16.55 -20.18
N SER A 253 -6.55 17.66 -19.90
CA SER A 253 -5.87 18.96 -19.81
C SER A 253 -5.13 19.05 -18.48
N PRO A 254 -4.10 19.91 -18.37
CA PRO A 254 -3.46 20.17 -17.08
C PRO A 254 -4.48 20.64 -16.03
N GLN A 255 -5.44 21.50 -16.42
CA GLN A 255 -6.49 21.97 -15.51
C GLN A 255 -7.39 20.84 -14.99
N SER A 256 -7.65 19.82 -15.83
CA SER A 256 -8.40 18.64 -15.40
C SER A 256 -7.61 17.80 -14.40
N VAL A 257 -6.31 17.63 -14.61
CA VAL A 257 -5.42 16.94 -13.66
C VAL A 257 -5.34 17.73 -12.35
N ASP A 258 -5.05 19.03 -12.40
CA ASP A 258 -5.01 19.91 -11.22
C ASP A 258 -6.31 19.82 -10.42
N ALA A 259 -7.47 19.84 -11.08
CA ALA A 259 -8.76 19.72 -10.41
C ALA A 259 -8.98 18.34 -9.77
N MET A 260 -8.43 17.26 -10.33
CA MET A 260 -8.46 15.94 -9.68
C MET A 260 -7.60 15.91 -8.43
N LEU A 261 -6.42 16.53 -8.49
CA LEU A 261 -5.40 16.49 -7.44
C LEU A 261 -5.54 17.63 -6.42
N THR A 262 -6.52 18.51 -6.60
CA THR A 262 -6.85 19.55 -5.63
C THR A 262 -7.86 19.04 -4.62
N ARG A 263 -7.54 19.21 -3.33
CA ARG A 263 -8.44 18.84 -2.24
C ARG A 263 -9.76 19.62 -2.31
N VAL A 264 -10.87 18.87 -2.29
CA VAL A 264 -12.24 19.43 -2.29
C VAL A 264 -12.77 19.59 -0.86
N THR A 265 -12.40 18.68 0.04
CA THR A 265 -12.77 18.72 1.46
C THR A 265 -11.90 19.69 2.26
N THR A 266 -12.36 20.06 3.44
CA THR A 266 -11.55 20.77 4.44
C THR A 266 -11.27 19.87 5.64
N ASP A 267 -10.28 20.23 6.47
CA ASP A 267 -10.02 19.50 7.73
C ASP A 267 -11.24 19.54 8.67
N ASP A 268 -12.06 20.59 8.59
CA ASP A 268 -13.29 20.74 9.38
C ASP A 268 -14.49 19.97 8.81
N THR A 269 -14.39 19.39 7.61
CA THR A 269 -15.52 18.65 7.00
C THR A 269 -15.76 17.34 7.80
N PRO A 270 -16.90 17.17 8.48
CA PRO A 270 -17.17 15.98 9.29
C PRO A 270 -17.11 14.68 8.47
N ILE A 271 -16.49 13.64 9.02
CA ILE A 271 -16.48 12.30 8.44
C ILE A 271 -17.74 11.57 8.91
N ALA A 272 -18.69 11.33 8.00
CA ALA A 272 -19.85 10.48 8.25
C ALA A 272 -19.50 8.99 8.03
N SER A 273 -18.68 8.70 7.01
CA SER A 273 -18.17 7.35 6.75
C SER A 273 -16.91 7.44 5.89
N SER A 274 -15.85 6.74 6.30
CA SER A 274 -14.59 6.65 5.56
C SER A 274 -13.90 5.32 5.89
N PRO A 275 -13.20 4.68 4.95
CA PRO A 275 -12.37 3.50 5.23
C PRO A 275 -11.12 3.83 6.05
N VAL A 276 -10.76 5.12 6.16
CA VAL A 276 -9.57 5.62 6.86
C VAL A 276 -9.92 6.86 7.68
N ASP A 277 -9.13 7.17 8.70
CA ASP A 277 -9.39 8.30 9.62
C ASP A 277 -8.98 9.66 9.04
N ASN A 278 -9.42 9.95 7.81
CA ASN A 278 -9.30 11.26 7.18
C ASN A 278 -10.35 11.44 6.07
N ASN A 279 -10.41 12.64 5.53
CA ASN A 279 -11.30 13.02 4.43
C ASN A 279 -10.55 13.65 3.25
N ARG A 280 -9.23 13.52 3.15
CA ARG A 280 -8.39 14.24 2.17
C ARG A 280 -8.63 13.68 0.78
N TYR A 281 -9.52 14.32 0.03
CA TYR A 281 -10.02 13.79 -1.23
C TYR A 281 -10.15 14.87 -2.29
N GLY A 282 -9.76 14.50 -3.52
CA GLY A 282 -9.97 15.28 -4.72
C GLY A 282 -11.18 14.78 -5.50
N ILE A 283 -11.05 14.68 -6.83
CA ILE A 283 -12.08 14.11 -7.70
C ILE A 283 -11.74 12.64 -7.99
N GLY A 284 -12.35 11.73 -7.22
CA GLY A 284 -12.15 10.28 -7.36
C GLY A 284 -10.79 9.75 -6.86
N THR A 285 -10.01 10.55 -6.16
CA THR A 285 -8.66 10.16 -5.69
C THR A 285 -8.39 10.67 -4.28
N TRP A 286 -7.68 9.84 -3.51
CA TRP A 286 -7.19 10.22 -2.19
C TRP A 286 -5.96 11.11 -2.34
N LEU A 287 -5.82 12.11 -1.46
CA LEU A 287 -4.75 13.11 -1.53
C LEU A 287 -4.00 13.21 -0.20
N ASP A 288 -2.72 13.56 -0.27
CA ASP A 288 -1.81 13.76 0.88
C ASP A 288 -1.93 12.65 1.95
N GLN A 289 -2.31 11.44 1.53
CA GLN A 289 -2.90 10.47 2.45
C GLN A 289 -1.90 9.75 3.33
N LEU A 290 -0.62 9.90 3.01
CA LEU A 290 0.43 9.32 3.81
C LEU A 290 1.00 10.28 4.86
N ASN A 291 0.28 11.37 5.19
CA ASN A 291 0.55 12.23 6.36
C ASN A 291 0.26 11.58 7.74
N HIS A 292 0.34 10.25 7.81
CA HIS A 292 0.63 9.51 9.04
C HIS A 292 1.57 8.30 8.84
N ALA A 293 1.96 7.94 7.61
CA ALA A 293 2.71 6.71 7.33
C ALA A 293 3.83 6.82 6.27
N SER A 294 3.85 7.83 5.38
CA SER A 294 4.96 8.09 4.43
C SER A 294 4.89 9.51 3.81
N PRO A 295 5.77 10.44 4.16
CA PRO A 295 5.78 11.77 3.56
C PRO A 295 6.04 11.71 2.04
N GLY A 296 5.23 12.39 1.22
CA GLY A 296 5.54 12.64 -0.21
C GLY A 296 4.60 12.04 -1.26
N VAL A 297 3.49 11.39 -0.88
CA VAL A 297 2.48 10.91 -1.85
C VAL A 297 1.37 11.94 -2.05
N ASP A 298 1.25 12.43 -3.27
CA ASP A 298 0.30 13.47 -3.68
C ASP A 298 -1.06 12.89 -4.10
N ALA A 299 -1.07 11.69 -4.70
CA ALA A 299 -2.29 11.03 -5.16
C ALA A 299 -2.25 9.53 -4.87
N LEU A 300 -3.38 8.97 -4.41
CA LEU A 300 -3.50 7.57 -4.01
C LEU A 300 -4.78 6.92 -4.53
N ALA A 301 -4.61 5.72 -5.09
CA ALA A 301 -5.66 4.79 -5.48
C ALA A 301 -5.49 3.48 -4.68
N ALA A 302 -6.43 3.18 -3.78
CA ALA A 302 -6.37 2.01 -2.90
C ALA A 302 -7.64 1.14 -3.03
N GLY A 303 -7.45 -0.14 -3.32
CA GLY A 303 -8.47 -1.16 -3.55
C GLY A 303 -8.62 -2.11 -2.36
N ALA A 304 -9.84 -2.61 -2.15
CA ALA A 304 -10.18 -3.43 -0.98
C ALA A 304 -9.46 -4.78 -0.94
N ARG A 305 -9.08 -5.34 -2.10
CA ARG A 305 -8.29 -6.57 -2.21
C ARG A 305 -6.77 -6.34 -2.35
N GLY A 306 -6.30 -5.15 -1.99
CA GLY A 306 -4.88 -4.81 -1.94
C GLY A 306 -4.31 -4.14 -3.19
N PHE A 307 -5.04 -4.08 -4.31
CA PHE A 307 -4.58 -3.34 -5.49
C PHE A 307 -4.34 -1.87 -5.12
N HIS A 308 -3.13 -1.36 -5.32
CA HIS A 308 -2.72 -0.08 -4.76
C HIS A 308 -1.79 0.67 -5.70
N SER A 309 -1.93 1.98 -5.81
CA SER A 309 -1.06 2.80 -6.65
C SER A 309 -1.01 4.25 -6.18
N TRP A 310 0.17 4.87 -6.24
CA TRP A 310 0.37 6.25 -5.83
C TRP A 310 1.33 7.01 -6.76
N ILE A 311 1.26 8.34 -6.64
CA ILE A 311 2.14 9.31 -7.30
C ILE A 311 2.90 10.08 -6.23
N ASP A 312 4.22 10.23 -6.42
CA ASP A 312 5.08 11.18 -5.70
C ASP A 312 5.65 12.14 -6.75
N GLU A 313 5.07 13.34 -6.81
CA GLU A 313 5.42 14.36 -7.78
C GLU A 313 6.84 14.90 -7.55
N SER A 314 7.24 14.99 -6.28
CA SER A 314 8.55 15.53 -5.88
C SER A 314 9.71 14.71 -6.41
N GLN A 315 9.53 13.39 -6.49
CA GLN A 315 10.50 12.44 -7.04
C GLN A 315 10.22 12.04 -8.49
N GLY A 316 9.05 12.44 -9.01
CA GLY A 316 8.53 12.01 -10.30
C GLY A 316 8.32 10.49 -10.36
N LEU A 317 7.84 9.91 -9.25
CA LEU A 317 7.60 8.47 -9.11
C LEU A 317 6.13 8.12 -9.30
N VAL A 318 5.91 6.97 -9.90
CA VAL A 318 4.63 6.28 -9.92
C VAL A 318 4.87 4.84 -9.50
N PHE A 319 4.07 4.36 -8.57
CA PHE A 319 4.13 2.99 -8.08
C PHE A 319 2.77 2.34 -8.24
N THR A 320 2.75 1.07 -8.62
CA THR A 320 1.57 0.21 -8.56
C THR A 320 1.96 -1.14 -7.98
N LEU A 321 1.17 -1.62 -7.02
CA LEU A 321 1.14 -3.00 -6.56
C LEU A 321 -0.19 -3.63 -6.97
N ALA A 322 -0.12 -4.63 -7.85
CA ALA A 322 -1.26 -5.44 -8.25
C ALA A 322 -1.29 -6.74 -7.44
N THR A 323 -2.42 -7.01 -6.82
CA THR A 323 -2.69 -8.23 -6.05
C THR A 323 -4.21 -8.44 -6.03
N ASP A 324 -4.65 -9.65 -5.70
CA ASP A 324 -6.07 -9.99 -5.63
C ASP A 324 -6.36 -10.91 -4.44
N THR A 325 -6.26 -10.36 -3.24
CA THR A 325 -6.39 -11.13 -2.00
C THR A 325 -7.50 -10.58 -1.11
N THR A 326 -8.24 -11.49 -0.50
CA THR A 326 -9.30 -11.18 0.47
C THR A 326 -8.82 -11.36 1.92
N ARG A 327 -7.53 -11.63 2.15
CA ARG A 327 -6.98 -11.95 3.49
C ARG A 327 -6.88 -10.74 4.41
N PHE A 328 -6.80 -9.54 3.85
CA PHE A 328 -6.70 -8.28 4.57
C PHE A 328 -7.57 -7.21 3.90
N SER A 329 -7.79 -6.10 4.60
CA SER A 329 -8.63 -4.99 4.12
C SER A 329 -7.85 -3.90 3.38
N SER A 330 -6.54 -3.78 3.60
CA SER A 330 -5.66 -2.80 2.94
C SER A 330 -4.18 -3.19 3.09
N ILE A 331 -3.35 -2.77 2.13
CA ILE A 331 -1.88 -2.85 2.19
C ILE A 331 -1.23 -1.48 2.44
N GLU A 332 -1.96 -0.51 2.97
CA GLU A 332 -1.44 0.86 3.17
C GLU A 332 -0.11 0.92 3.92
N THR A 333 0.04 0.17 5.01
CA THR A 333 1.31 0.08 5.76
C THR A 333 2.44 -0.48 4.89
N LEU A 334 2.17 -1.55 4.14
CA LEU A 334 3.17 -2.13 3.23
C LEU A 334 3.55 -1.16 2.11
N SER A 335 2.56 -0.49 1.53
CA SER A 335 2.75 0.51 0.47
C SER A 335 3.59 1.70 0.95
N ALA A 336 3.33 2.18 2.17
CA ALA A 336 4.12 3.20 2.83
C ALA A 336 5.59 2.77 3.00
N HIS A 337 5.80 1.58 3.54
CA HIS A 337 7.13 1.00 3.67
C HIS A 337 7.84 0.81 2.32
N MET A 338 7.11 0.42 1.26
CA MET A 338 7.64 0.33 -0.11
C MET A 338 8.03 1.68 -0.68
N HIS A 339 7.26 2.75 -0.41
CA HIS A 339 7.62 4.11 -0.80
C HIS A 339 8.95 4.53 -0.16
N ALA A 340 9.07 4.35 1.17
CA ALA A 340 10.32 4.62 1.88
C ALA A 340 11.49 3.80 1.31
N ALA A 341 11.30 2.50 1.07
CA ALA A 341 12.32 1.64 0.46
C ALA A 341 12.75 2.10 -0.95
N ILE A 342 11.85 2.60 -1.78
CA ILE A 342 12.20 3.16 -3.09
C ILE A 342 13.05 4.42 -2.92
N LEU A 343 12.70 5.31 -1.99
CA LEU A 343 13.49 6.51 -1.73
C LEU A 343 14.89 6.16 -1.21
N THR A 344 15.00 5.14 -0.37
CA THR A 344 16.26 4.55 0.08
C THR A 344 17.13 4.15 -1.10
N ASP A 345 16.63 3.23 -1.92
CA ASP A 345 17.35 2.69 -3.07
C ASP A 345 17.77 3.80 -4.06
N LEU A 346 16.95 4.85 -4.22
CA LEU A 346 17.24 5.99 -5.10
C LEU A 346 18.29 6.96 -4.53
N SER A 347 18.39 7.08 -3.22
CA SER A 347 19.32 8.00 -2.57
C SER A 347 20.78 7.52 -2.65
N GLY A 348 20.97 6.20 -2.84
CA GLY A 348 22.27 5.55 -2.74
C GLY A 348 22.83 5.49 -1.31
N ASN A 349 22.10 6.05 -0.34
CA ASN A 349 22.33 5.84 1.09
C ASN A 349 21.45 4.65 1.51
N LEU A 350 22.04 3.68 2.20
CA LEU A 350 21.27 2.60 2.81
C LEU A 350 20.50 3.20 4.01
N VAL A 351 19.19 3.43 3.88
CA VAL A 351 18.35 3.78 5.02
C VAL A 351 18.34 2.58 5.93
N GLY A 352 18.62 2.80 7.22
CA GLY A 352 18.94 1.72 8.15
C GLY A 352 20.44 1.49 8.34
N ASP A 353 21.32 1.96 7.45
CA ASP A 353 22.78 2.04 7.67
C ASP A 353 23.07 3.29 8.51
N ILE A 354 22.94 3.12 9.82
CA ILE A 354 23.00 4.19 10.81
C ILE A 354 24.43 4.60 11.07
N ASP A 355 25.40 3.69 10.92
CA ASP A 355 26.82 4.01 11.08
C ASP A 355 27.56 4.38 9.79
N GLN A 356 26.87 4.32 8.64
CA GLN A 356 27.33 4.71 7.31
C GLN A 356 28.51 3.87 6.83
N ASP A 357 28.57 2.59 7.21
CA ASP A 357 29.62 1.67 6.79
C ASP A 357 29.30 0.95 5.46
N GLY A 358 28.10 1.16 4.93
CA GLY A 358 27.61 0.59 3.69
C GLY A 358 26.94 -0.77 3.85
N GLN A 359 26.70 -1.23 5.07
CA GLN A 359 25.93 -2.43 5.40
C GLN A 359 24.72 -2.05 6.28
N ILE A 360 23.69 -2.89 6.26
CA ILE A 360 22.60 -2.80 7.23
C ILE A 360 22.67 -4.12 8.00
N ASP A 361 23.13 -4.06 9.25
CA ASP A 361 23.39 -5.26 10.05
C ASP A 361 22.96 -5.11 11.52
N ALA A 362 23.33 -6.08 12.36
CA ALA A 362 22.97 -6.10 13.77
C ALA A 362 23.46 -4.86 14.55
N ARG A 363 24.53 -4.21 14.06
CA ARG A 363 25.07 -3.00 14.67
C ARG A 363 24.14 -1.81 14.47
N ASP A 364 23.48 -1.70 13.34
CA ASP A 364 22.49 -0.65 13.10
C ASP A 364 21.28 -0.81 14.02
N ILE A 365 20.85 -2.06 14.21
CA ILE A 365 19.79 -2.39 15.17
C ILE A 365 20.17 -1.92 16.58
N ASP A 366 21.40 -2.17 17.01
CA ASP A 366 21.90 -1.75 18.33
C ASP A 366 22.00 -0.22 18.46
N LEU A 367 22.44 0.47 17.39
CA LEU A 367 22.53 1.92 17.35
C LEU A 367 21.15 2.58 17.39
N LEU A 368 20.19 2.07 16.62
CA LEU A 368 18.81 2.54 16.64
C LEU A 368 18.16 2.32 18.01
N SER A 369 18.35 1.12 18.57
CA SER A 369 17.88 0.79 19.91
C SER A 369 18.43 1.75 20.96
N THR A 370 19.71 2.10 20.87
CA THR A 370 20.34 3.08 21.74
C THR A 370 19.76 4.49 21.53
N ALA A 371 19.52 4.90 20.28
CA ALA A 371 18.92 6.18 19.96
C ALA A 371 17.51 6.33 20.55
N ILE A 372 16.68 5.28 20.47
CA ILE A 372 15.34 5.23 21.07
C ILE A 372 15.43 5.35 22.59
N GLN A 373 16.28 4.55 23.24
CA GLN A 373 16.43 4.58 24.70
C GLN A 373 16.93 5.94 25.22
N THR A 374 17.75 6.64 24.43
CA THR A 374 18.32 7.94 24.78
C THR A 374 17.44 9.12 24.37
N GLY A 375 16.31 8.88 23.68
CA GLY A 375 15.40 9.92 23.23
C GLY A 375 16.00 10.82 22.15
N SER A 376 16.74 10.24 21.22
CA SER A 376 17.31 10.95 20.07
C SER A 376 16.21 11.59 19.22
N THR A 377 16.56 12.69 18.54
CA THR A 377 15.72 13.33 17.51
C THR A 377 16.45 13.42 16.17
N GLY A 378 17.54 12.67 16.02
CA GLY A 378 18.32 12.64 14.79
C GLY A 378 17.51 12.01 13.67
N THR A 379 17.44 12.68 12.53
CA THR A 379 16.66 12.24 11.36
C THR A 379 17.15 10.95 10.74
N ILE A 380 18.39 10.52 11.04
CA ILE A 380 18.91 9.21 10.61
C ILE A 380 18.28 8.03 11.37
N PHE A 381 17.63 8.30 12.51
CA PHE A 381 16.99 7.27 13.35
C PHE A 381 15.46 7.23 13.17
N ASP A 382 14.86 8.25 12.55
CA ASP A 382 13.43 8.30 12.22
C ASP A 382 13.23 7.66 10.84
N LEU A 383 13.29 6.33 10.82
CA LEU A 383 13.31 5.53 9.59
C LEU A 383 11.92 5.42 8.95
N ASN A 384 10.85 5.52 9.74
CA ASN A 384 9.48 5.49 9.22
C ASN A 384 8.92 6.88 8.85
N GLY A 385 9.68 7.95 9.10
CA GLY A 385 9.34 9.32 8.71
C GLY A 385 8.17 9.91 9.51
N SER A 386 7.91 9.40 10.72
CA SER A 386 6.83 9.87 11.61
C SER A 386 7.14 11.20 12.28
N GLY A 387 8.41 11.65 12.24
CA GLY A 387 8.90 12.81 12.98
C GLY A 387 9.30 12.49 14.43
N THR A 388 9.24 11.21 14.83
CA THR A 388 9.59 10.73 16.17
C THR A 388 10.47 9.50 16.07
N VAL A 389 11.53 9.43 16.90
CA VAL A 389 12.41 8.26 16.99
C VAL A 389 11.91 7.34 18.09
N ASP A 390 11.26 6.24 17.73
CA ASP A 390 10.65 5.31 18.67
C ASP A 390 10.72 3.84 18.23
N ARG A 391 9.98 2.96 18.92
CA ARG A 391 10.00 1.51 18.66
C ARG A 391 9.50 1.17 17.24
N LEU A 392 8.66 2.00 16.64
CA LEU A 392 8.16 1.80 15.28
C LEU A 392 9.29 1.94 14.24
N ASP A 393 10.32 2.75 14.50
CA ASP A 393 11.51 2.83 13.63
C ASP A 393 12.33 1.54 13.70
N LEU A 394 12.49 1.00 14.91
CA LEU A 394 13.20 -0.25 15.13
C LEU A 394 12.46 -1.44 14.51
N ASP A 395 11.14 -1.48 14.65
CA ASP A 395 10.33 -2.49 13.97
C ASP A 395 10.44 -2.31 12.45
N PHE A 396 10.43 -1.08 11.91
CA PHE A 396 10.65 -0.82 10.49
C PHE A 396 12.05 -1.22 10.01
N LEU A 397 13.11 -1.04 10.81
CA LEU A 397 14.45 -1.53 10.47
C LEU A 397 14.49 -3.05 10.34
N ILE A 398 13.90 -3.76 11.31
CA ILE A 398 13.93 -5.23 11.36
C ILE A 398 13.03 -5.84 10.28
N THR A 399 11.76 -5.44 10.26
CA THR A 399 10.78 -6.09 9.39
C THR A 399 10.72 -5.42 8.03
N GLY A 400 10.82 -4.09 7.97
CA GLY A 400 10.73 -3.31 6.74
C GLY A 400 11.99 -3.41 5.91
N ILE A 401 13.10 -2.95 6.48
CA ILE A 401 14.36 -2.77 5.75
C ILE A 401 15.13 -4.10 5.62
N LEU A 402 15.34 -4.80 6.74
CA LEU A 402 16.04 -6.09 6.77
C LEU A 402 15.16 -7.25 6.28
N GLY A 403 13.83 -7.10 6.28
CA GLY A 403 12.92 -8.12 5.77
C GLY A 403 12.88 -9.39 6.62
N THR A 404 13.27 -9.32 7.90
CA THR A 404 13.33 -10.46 8.82
C THR A 404 12.39 -10.28 10.03
N ALA A 405 12.45 -11.20 10.99
CA ALA A 405 11.64 -11.18 12.20
C ALA A 405 12.49 -11.02 13.47
N PRO A 406 11.90 -10.47 14.56
CA PRO A 406 12.53 -10.49 15.86
C PRO A 406 12.85 -11.92 16.32
N GLY A 407 14.14 -12.21 16.48
CA GLY A 407 14.61 -13.56 16.78
C GLY A 407 15.70 -14.06 15.82
N ASP A 408 15.84 -13.45 14.64
CA ASP A 408 16.90 -13.75 13.67
C ASP A 408 18.18 -13.01 14.08
N ALA A 409 19.06 -13.67 14.83
CA ALA A 409 20.28 -13.07 15.37
C ALA A 409 21.36 -12.89 14.31
N ASN A 410 21.42 -13.78 13.31
CA ASN A 410 22.46 -13.76 12.28
C ASN A 410 22.04 -12.99 11.01
N LEU A 411 20.79 -12.51 10.96
CA LEU A 411 20.16 -11.77 9.86
C LEU A 411 20.17 -12.54 8.53
N ASP A 412 20.03 -13.88 8.59
CA ASP A 412 19.97 -14.72 7.40
C ASP A 412 18.55 -14.83 6.79
N GLY A 413 17.58 -14.16 7.41
CA GLY A 413 16.18 -14.12 6.99
C GLY A 413 15.35 -15.27 7.55
N THR A 414 15.93 -16.13 8.39
CA THR A 414 15.24 -17.23 9.06
C THR A 414 15.38 -17.13 10.57
N VAL A 415 14.40 -17.65 11.32
CA VAL A 415 14.49 -17.77 12.79
C VAL A 415 14.54 -19.24 13.15
N ASP A 416 15.72 -19.74 13.50
CA ASP A 416 15.98 -21.17 13.68
C ASP A 416 16.87 -21.51 14.89
N LEU A 417 17.48 -22.70 14.88
CA LEU A 417 18.34 -23.17 15.97
C LEU A 417 19.69 -22.44 16.05
N LEU A 418 20.15 -21.82 14.97
CA LEU A 418 21.37 -21.01 14.95
C LEU A 418 21.15 -19.74 15.78
N ASP A 419 19.98 -19.11 15.66
CA ASP A 419 19.65 -17.94 16.47
C ASP A 419 19.46 -18.27 17.95
N LEU A 420 18.84 -19.42 18.20
CA LEU A 420 18.70 -19.93 19.57
C LEU A 420 20.06 -20.18 20.19
N SER A 421 21.04 -20.62 19.40
CA SER A 421 22.41 -20.82 19.86
C SER A 421 23.07 -19.49 20.24
N SER A 422 22.94 -18.46 19.39
CA SER A 422 23.45 -17.11 19.67
C SER A 422 22.88 -16.53 20.96
N LEU A 423 21.57 -16.68 21.19
CA LEU A 423 20.92 -16.29 22.44
C LEU A 423 21.39 -17.12 23.63
N ALA A 424 21.47 -18.45 23.48
CA ALA A 424 21.82 -19.36 24.57
C ALA A 424 23.25 -19.14 25.09
N GLU A 425 24.20 -18.84 24.19
CA GLU A 425 25.59 -18.52 24.55
C GLU A 425 25.69 -17.24 25.41
N ASN A 426 24.73 -16.33 25.24
CA ASN A 426 24.69 -15.03 25.90
C ASN A 426 23.61 -14.93 26.99
N PHE A 427 22.94 -16.04 27.31
CA PHE A 427 21.82 -16.05 28.23
C PHE A 427 22.19 -15.56 29.64
N ASN A 428 21.33 -14.73 30.21
CA ASN A 428 21.49 -14.10 31.53
C ASN A 428 22.73 -13.18 31.61
N GLN A 429 23.06 -12.48 30.52
CA GLN A 429 24.15 -11.51 30.44
C GLN A 429 23.64 -10.11 30.08
N PHE A 430 24.33 -9.08 30.57
CA PHE A 430 24.06 -7.67 30.25
C PHE A 430 25.04 -7.15 29.19
N GLY A 431 24.67 -6.07 28.51
CA GLY A 431 25.53 -5.39 27.52
C GLY A 431 25.67 -6.17 26.22
N ARG A 432 24.64 -6.94 25.86
CA ARG A 432 24.53 -7.74 24.64
C ARG A 432 23.65 -7.02 23.64
N GLY A 433 24.03 -7.09 22.37
CA GLY A 433 23.30 -6.52 21.24
C GLY A 433 22.43 -7.57 20.57
N TRP A 434 21.90 -7.19 19.41
CA TRP A 434 21.00 -8.02 18.61
C TRP A 434 21.60 -9.38 18.25
N ALA A 435 22.82 -9.39 17.70
CA ALA A 435 23.51 -10.62 17.27
C ALA A 435 23.80 -11.58 18.43
N GLU A 436 23.79 -11.09 19.67
CA GLU A 436 23.92 -11.89 20.89
C GLU A 436 22.57 -12.23 21.55
N GLY A 437 21.47 -12.09 20.82
CA GLY A 437 20.14 -12.53 21.22
C GLY A 437 19.35 -11.57 22.11
N ASN A 438 19.70 -10.28 22.14
CA ASN A 438 18.89 -9.25 22.84
C ASN A 438 17.84 -8.64 21.88
N PHE A 439 16.83 -9.42 21.52
CA PHE A 439 15.83 -9.06 20.50
C PHE A 439 14.81 -8.02 20.96
N ASN A 440 14.61 -7.84 22.27
CA ASN A 440 13.78 -6.73 22.80
C ASN A 440 14.58 -5.44 23.04
N ALA A 441 15.90 -5.47 22.77
CA ALA A 441 16.80 -4.36 22.92
C ALA A 441 16.78 -3.69 24.30
N ASN A 442 16.58 -4.42 25.40
CA ASN A 442 16.60 -3.87 26.76
C ASN A 442 18.00 -3.90 27.43
N GLY A 443 19.00 -4.42 26.72
CA GLY A 443 20.39 -4.54 27.17
C GLY A 443 20.69 -5.80 27.99
N PHE A 444 19.75 -6.75 28.05
CA PHE A 444 19.86 -8.00 28.79
C PHE A 444 19.26 -9.18 28.01
N THR A 445 20.09 -10.15 27.63
CA THR A 445 19.66 -11.38 26.95
C THR A 445 19.05 -12.35 27.96
N GLY A 446 17.73 -12.57 27.89
CA GLY A 446 17.03 -13.39 28.89
C GLY A 446 15.76 -14.08 28.39
N LEU A 447 14.85 -14.39 29.33
CA LEU A 447 13.59 -15.09 29.01
C LEU A 447 12.65 -14.28 28.11
N GLY A 448 12.74 -12.95 28.14
CA GLY A 448 11.99 -12.08 27.23
C GLY A 448 12.39 -12.32 25.79
N ASP A 449 13.69 -12.37 25.51
CA ASP A 449 14.24 -12.62 24.18
C ASP A 449 13.98 -14.05 23.71
N LEU A 450 14.10 -15.03 24.62
CA LEU A 450 13.76 -16.42 24.31
C LEU A 450 12.28 -16.55 23.91
N SER A 451 11.39 -15.78 24.55
CA SER A 451 9.97 -15.77 24.19
C SER A 451 9.74 -15.13 22.82
N ILE A 452 10.48 -14.08 22.48
CA ILE A 452 10.43 -13.44 21.16
C ILE A 452 10.88 -14.42 20.07
N LEU A 453 12.06 -15.04 20.25
CA LEU A 453 12.57 -16.03 19.31
C LEU A 453 11.58 -17.19 19.15
N ALA A 454 11.08 -17.75 20.26
CA ALA A 454 10.13 -18.86 20.21
C ALA A 454 8.81 -18.50 19.52
N THR A 455 8.39 -17.23 19.57
CA THR A 455 7.18 -16.75 18.89
C THR A 455 7.35 -16.69 17.38
N HIS A 456 8.57 -16.48 16.90
CA HIS A 456 8.90 -16.38 15.47
C HIS A 456 9.66 -17.59 14.94
N PHE A 457 9.82 -18.66 15.74
CA PHE A 457 10.55 -19.86 15.31
C PHE A 457 9.91 -20.45 14.03
N ASP A 458 10.77 -20.91 13.11
CA ASP A 458 10.42 -21.30 11.73
C ASP A 458 10.01 -20.15 10.79
N PHE A 459 10.15 -18.88 11.22
CA PHE A 459 10.06 -17.74 10.30
C PHE A 459 11.08 -17.90 9.16
N GLY A 460 10.68 -17.55 7.92
CA GLY A 460 11.53 -17.64 6.74
C GLY A 460 11.83 -19.07 6.25
N ALA A 461 11.44 -20.11 7.00
CA ALA A 461 11.68 -21.48 6.59
C ALA A 461 10.82 -21.85 5.36
N THR A 462 11.46 -22.30 4.28
CA THR A 462 10.73 -22.97 3.20
C THR A 462 10.02 -24.20 3.77
N PRO A 463 8.70 -24.36 3.56
CA PRO A 463 7.99 -25.54 4.05
C PRO A 463 8.55 -26.77 3.35
N THR A 464 9.38 -27.54 4.05
CA THR A 464 9.66 -28.90 3.63
C THR A 464 8.35 -29.67 3.71
N LEU A 465 7.92 -30.27 2.59
CA LEU A 465 6.90 -31.31 2.58
C LEU A 465 7.43 -32.51 3.38
N VAL A 466 7.42 -32.41 4.70
CA VAL A 466 7.71 -33.56 5.57
C VAL A 466 6.48 -34.42 5.51
N ALA A 467 6.58 -35.54 4.77
CA ALA A 467 5.60 -36.60 4.84
C ALA A 467 5.34 -36.91 6.33
N ALA A 468 4.07 -36.81 6.74
CA ALA A 468 3.65 -37.08 8.10
C ALA A 468 4.25 -38.42 8.56
N PRO A 469 4.96 -38.48 9.70
CA PRO A 469 5.39 -39.76 10.23
C PRO A 469 4.12 -40.55 10.62
N GLU A 470 3.99 -41.76 10.10
CA GLU A 470 2.89 -42.64 10.48
C GLU A 470 2.86 -42.84 12.01
N PRO A 471 1.66 -42.98 12.62
CA PRO A 471 1.54 -43.09 14.06
C PRO A 471 2.07 -44.45 14.54
N ALA A 472 3.36 -44.49 14.89
CA ALA A 472 3.93 -45.59 15.65
C ALA A 472 3.76 -45.32 17.15
N ALA A 473 3.01 -46.22 17.77
CA ALA A 473 2.68 -46.35 19.18
C ALA A 473 3.74 -45.90 20.22
N THR A 474 3.28 -45.07 21.17
CA THR A 474 3.61 -45.06 22.61
C THR A 474 5.04 -45.43 23.06
N LEU A 475 5.76 -44.46 23.65
CA LEU A 475 6.45 -44.68 24.93
C LEU A 475 6.63 -43.37 25.72
N THR A 476 5.95 -43.32 26.86
CA THR A 476 6.09 -42.35 27.96
C THR A 476 7.52 -42.30 28.53
N GLY A 477 8.07 -41.10 28.72
CA GLY A 477 9.32 -40.86 29.45
C GLY A 477 9.27 -39.56 30.26
N LEU A 478 9.20 -39.71 31.58
CA LEU A 478 8.99 -38.71 32.62
C LEU A 478 10.07 -37.62 32.70
N ILE A 479 9.63 -36.36 32.90
CA ILE A 479 10.40 -35.30 33.55
C ILE A 479 10.35 -35.54 35.06
N ALA A 480 11.51 -35.70 35.71
CA ALA A 480 11.63 -35.74 37.17
C ALA A 480 12.65 -34.69 37.65
N LEU A 481 12.13 -33.63 38.25
CA LEU A 481 12.86 -32.69 39.12
C LEU A 481 13.53 -33.45 40.27
N THR A 482 14.83 -33.25 40.50
CA THR A 482 15.47 -33.64 41.76
C THR A 482 16.09 -32.44 42.45
N LEU A 483 15.40 -31.97 43.50
CA LEU A 483 15.95 -31.16 44.58
C LEU A 483 16.94 -32.00 45.41
N VAL A 484 18.10 -31.41 45.67
CA VAL A 484 19.16 -31.95 46.51
C VAL A 484 18.75 -31.90 47.99
N ALA A 485 18.74 -33.05 48.67
CA ALA A 485 18.88 -33.12 50.12
C ALA A 485 19.85 -34.25 50.51
N ARG A 486 21.00 -33.83 51.05
CA ARG A 486 22.08 -34.67 51.61
C ARG A 486 21.56 -35.64 52.68
N ARG A 487 22.05 -36.90 52.66
CA ARG A 487 22.55 -37.59 53.86
C ARG A 487 23.45 -38.78 53.52
N SER A 488 24.37 -39.03 54.45
CA SER A 488 25.69 -39.64 54.36
C SER A 488 25.74 -41.15 54.08
N ARG A 489 26.81 -41.57 53.40
CA ARG A 489 27.29 -42.96 53.30
C ARG A 489 27.67 -43.55 54.67
N GLY A 490 27.35 -44.82 54.87
CA GLY A 490 27.86 -45.65 55.95
C GLY A 490 27.46 -47.11 55.75
N SER A 491 28.32 -47.85 55.05
CA SER A 491 28.28 -49.30 54.83
C SER A 491 28.24 -50.12 56.13
N LEU A 492 27.53 -51.27 56.15
CA LEU A 492 28.08 -52.58 56.52
C LEU A 492 27.02 -53.71 56.59
N SER A 493 27.30 -54.77 55.82
CA SER A 493 27.11 -56.22 56.10
C SER A 493 25.77 -56.81 56.59
N LEU A 494 25.19 -57.67 55.74
CA LEU A 494 24.42 -58.89 56.06
C LEU A 494 25.26 -59.88 56.93
N PRO A 495 24.73 -60.97 57.58
CA PRO A 495 23.56 -61.77 57.15
C PRO A 495 22.70 -62.50 58.24
N ALA A 496 21.66 -63.17 57.71
CA ALA A 496 21.11 -64.50 58.07
C ALA A 496 20.25 -64.76 59.34
N ASN A 497 19.02 -65.22 59.04
CA ASN A 497 18.24 -66.32 59.64
C ASN A 497 18.17 -66.48 61.17
N ARG A 498 16.97 -66.28 61.74
CA ARG A 498 15.99 -67.35 62.02
C ARG A 498 14.69 -66.77 62.57
#